data_AF-A0A914YAX5-F1
#
_entry.id   AF-A0A914YAX5-F1
#
_cell.length_a   1.000
_cell.length_b   1.000
_cell.length_c   1.000
_cell.angle_alpha   90.00
_cell.angle_beta   90.00
_cell.angle_gamma   90.00
#
_symmetry.space_group_name_H-M   'P 1'
#
loop_
_entity.id
_entity.type
_entity.pdbx_description
1 polymer ?
#
loop_
_entity_poly.entity_id
_entity_poly.type
_entity_poly.pdbx_seq_one_letter_code
_entity_poly.pdbx_strand_id
1 'polypeptide(L)'
;MQKYYGDDYNNPEYINGGYDGVNRVTIAATLTFTIGIFQLIIGALRLNFLFAYFSDPLVGGFSTGASVHVLVSQISNVLNVEVRAVNGPGFIFDLFVKLGASLPLCDFHTLTLSIISIVSLLICKEMVNPAIRNKTGRKIPIPYDLLLVNFLIVVYCSITVFMF
;
A
#
# COMPACT_ATOMS: atom_id res chain seq x y z
N MET A 1 28.86 -10.18 -24.64
CA MET A 1 28.54 -9.57 -23.33
C MET A 1 27.22 -10.06 -22.71
N GLN A 2 26.42 -10.91 -23.37
CA GLN A 2 25.16 -11.43 -22.82
C GLN A 2 25.27 -12.83 -22.17
N LYS A 3 26.50 -13.34 -21.99
CA LYS A 3 26.78 -14.72 -21.56
C LYS A 3 27.35 -14.83 -20.14
N TYR A 4 27.21 -13.77 -19.32
CA TYR A 4 27.76 -13.71 -17.95
C TYR A 4 26.67 -13.44 -16.87
N TYR A 5 25.39 -13.50 -17.24
CA TYR A 5 24.25 -13.21 -16.34
C TYR A 5 23.31 -14.43 -16.17
N GLY A 6 23.71 -15.61 -16.67
CA GLY A 6 22.83 -16.78 -16.78
C GLY A 6 23.15 -17.95 -15.85
N ASP A 7 24.32 -17.97 -15.22
CA ASP A 7 24.86 -19.21 -14.62
C ASP A 7 24.79 -19.26 -13.09
N ASP A 8 24.63 -18.12 -12.39
CA ASP A 8 24.51 -18.09 -10.92
C ASP A 8 23.15 -18.59 -10.38
N TYR A 9 22.09 -18.56 -11.20
CA TYR A 9 20.75 -19.00 -10.77
C TYR A 9 20.58 -20.53 -10.73
N ASN A 10 21.48 -21.30 -11.33
CA ASN A 10 21.35 -22.75 -11.45
C ASN A 10 22.25 -23.52 -10.46
N ASN A 11 22.93 -22.81 -9.54
CA ASN A 11 23.71 -23.46 -8.49
C ASN A 11 22.76 -23.86 -7.32
N PRO A 12 22.62 -25.16 -7.00
CA PRO A 12 21.76 -25.59 -5.90
C PRO A 12 22.19 -25.05 -4.53
N GLU A 13 23.42 -24.53 -4.39
CA GLU A 13 23.89 -23.89 -3.16
C GLU A 13 23.24 -22.51 -2.89
N TYR A 14 22.80 -21.79 -3.94
CA TYR A 14 22.00 -20.56 -3.79
C TYR A 14 20.49 -20.83 -3.70
N ILE A 15 20.04 -21.98 -4.22
CA ILE A 15 18.65 -22.43 -4.09
C ILE A 15 18.38 -23.00 -2.69
N ASN A 16 19.41 -23.55 -2.03
CA ASN A 16 19.37 -24.08 -0.66
C ASN A 16 20.23 -23.24 0.30
N GLY A 17 20.33 -21.95 0.01
CA GLY A 17 21.17 -20.97 0.69
C GLY A 17 20.39 -20.10 1.68
N GLY A 18 19.67 -20.72 2.62
CA GLY A 18 19.53 -20.19 3.98
C GLY A 18 18.33 -19.31 4.32
N TYR A 19 17.27 -19.21 3.49
CA TYR A 19 16.01 -18.55 3.88
C TYR A 19 14.76 -19.21 3.28
N ASP A 20 14.84 -20.50 2.97
CA ASP A 20 13.95 -21.22 2.04
C ASP A 20 12.65 -21.71 2.69
N GLY A 21 12.30 -21.22 3.89
CA GLY A 21 11.11 -21.68 4.62
C GLY A 21 10.57 -20.72 5.66
N VAL A 22 11.08 -19.49 5.74
CA VAL A 22 10.54 -18.55 6.73
C VAL A 22 9.22 -17.98 6.22
N ASN A 23 8.14 -18.57 6.71
CA ASN A 23 6.78 -18.15 6.40
C ASN A 23 6.63 -16.65 6.71
N ARG A 24 6.20 -15.85 5.73
CA ARG A 24 6.00 -14.39 5.87
C ARG A 24 5.10 -14.05 7.07
N VAL A 25 4.14 -14.93 7.35
CA VAL A 25 3.27 -14.84 8.52
C VAL A 25 4.06 -14.96 9.82
N THR A 26 5.03 -15.88 9.89
CA THR A 26 5.91 -16.04 11.05
C THR A 26 6.79 -14.82 11.25
N ILE A 27 7.37 -14.25 10.18
CA ILE A 27 8.17 -13.03 10.27
C ILE A 27 7.32 -11.87 10.81
N ALA A 28 6.13 -11.66 10.23
CA ALA A 28 5.22 -10.62 10.66
C ALA A 28 4.76 -10.82 12.12
N ALA A 29 4.48 -12.07 12.51
CA ALA A 29 4.06 -12.41 13.86
C ALA A 29 5.18 -12.16 14.89
N THR A 30 6.40 -12.62 14.62
CA THR A 30 7.56 -12.38 15.48
C THR A 30 7.86 -10.90 15.59
N LEU A 31 7.87 -10.16 14.48
CA LEU A 31 8.08 -8.71 14.49
C LEU A 31 7.02 -7.97 15.31
N THR A 32 5.73 -8.28 15.09
CA THR A 32 4.62 -7.67 15.82
C THR A 32 4.71 -7.98 17.31
N PHE A 33 5.02 -9.22 17.67
CA PHE A 33 5.21 -9.64 19.06
C PHE A 33 6.36 -8.89 19.73
N THR A 34 7.51 -8.78 19.06
CA THR A 34 8.66 -8.02 19.54
C THR A 34 8.33 -6.53 19.71
N ILE A 35 7.65 -5.90 18.74
CA ILE A 35 7.18 -4.51 18.85
C ILE A 35 6.25 -4.35 20.07
N GLY A 36 5.36 -5.31 20.30
CA GLY A 36 4.46 -5.31 21.48
C GLY A 36 5.22 -5.34 22.80
N ILE A 37 6.28 -6.15 22.91
CA ILE A 37 7.15 -6.17 24.11
C ILE A 37 7.81 -4.80 24.31
N PHE A 38 8.36 -4.20 23.25
CA PHE A 38 8.92 -2.84 23.35
C PHE A 38 7.88 -1.82 23.80
N GLN A 39 6.65 -1.91 23.30
CA GLN A 39 5.55 -1.01 23.67
C GLN A 39 5.17 -1.17 25.16
N LEU A 40 5.18 -2.39 25.70
CA LEU A 40 4.96 -2.65 27.13
C LEU A 40 6.10 -2.08 27.99
N ILE A 41 7.35 -2.23 27.57
CA ILE A 41 8.51 -1.68 28.29
C ILE A 41 8.46 -0.14 28.31
N ILE A 42 8.21 0.48 27.15
CA ILE A 42 8.07 1.94 27.01
C ILE A 42 6.91 2.46 27.87
N GLY A 43 5.77 1.75 27.86
CA GLY A 43 4.61 2.06 28.68
C GLY A 43 4.88 1.94 30.18
N ALA A 44 5.55 0.87 30.62
CA ALA A 44 5.91 0.63 32.02
C ALA A 44 6.91 1.69 32.54
N LEU A 45 7.89 2.05 31.72
CA LEU A 45 8.86 3.12 32.02
C LEU A 45 8.26 4.54 31.85
N ARG A 46 7.00 4.65 31.41
CA ARG A 46 6.32 5.93 31.09
C ARG A 46 7.13 6.83 30.15
N LEU A 47 7.88 6.23 29.22
CA LEU A 47 8.70 6.94 28.24
C LEU A 47 7.89 7.63 27.14
N ASN A 48 6.55 7.71 27.29
CA ASN A 48 5.69 8.41 26.36
C ASN A 48 6.03 9.91 26.26
N PHE A 49 6.69 10.48 27.26
CA PHE A 49 7.19 11.86 27.22
C PHE A 49 8.27 12.07 26.14
N LEU A 50 9.02 11.02 25.76
CA LEU A 50 10.07 11.12 24.74
C LEU A 50 9.49 11.41 23.35
N PHE A 51 8.30 10.88 23.05
CA PHE A 51 7.60 11.22 21.80
C PHE A 51 7.16 12.69 21.76
N ALA A 52 6.89 13.31 22.92
CA ALA A 52 6.65 14.75 23.01
C ALA A 52 7.92 15.59 22.82
N TYR A 53 9.11 14.96 22.87
CA TYR A 53 10.38 15.60 22.54
C TYR A 53 10.72 15.53 21.06
N PHE A 54 10.05 14.66 20.29
CA PHE A 54 10.12 14.74 18.84
C PHE A 54 9.44 16.02 18.37
N SER A 55 10.18 16.83 17.63
CA SER A 55 9.65 18.08 17.09
C SER A 55 8.51 17.78 16.11
N ASP A 56 7.44 18.58 16.11
CA ASP A 56 6.33 18.45 15.15
C ASP A 56 6.80 18.33 13.68
N PRO A 57 7.85 19.05 13.21
CA PRO A 57 8.39 18.90 11.87
C PRO A 57 8.98 17.52 11.57
N LEU A 58 9.55 16.82 12.57
CA LEU A 58 10.13 15.49 12.40
C LEU A 58 9.03 14.46 12.16
N VAL A 59 7.97 14.49 12.97
CA VAL A 59 6.83 13.58 12.84
C VAL A 59 6.06 13.86 11.54
N GLY A 60 5.85 15.15 11.22
CA GLY A 60 5.26 15.57 9.96
C GLY A 60 6.08 15.14 8.74
N GLY A 61 7.41 15.32 8.79
CA GLY A 61 8.32 14.90 7.73
C GLY A 61 8.33 13.38 7.51
N PHE A 62 8.39 12.60 8.60
CA PHE A 62 8.32 11.14 8.52
C PHE A 62 6.98 10.65 7.94
N SER A 63 5.86 11.18 8.42
CA SER A 63 4.52 10.84 7.91
C SER A 63 4.34 11.21 6.43
N THR A 64 4.85 12.37 6.02
CA THR A 64 4.81 12.82 4.62
C THR A 64 5.67 11.91 3.75
N GLY A 65 6.89 11.56 4.19
CA GLY A 65 7.76 10.63 3.47
C GLY A 65 7.15 9.24 3.31
N ALA A 66 6.56 8.69 4.38
CA ALA A 66 5.84 7.42 4.32
C ALA A 66 4.63 7.48 3.37
N SER A 67 3.90 8.60 3.34
CA SER A 67 2.76 8.81 2.46
C SER A 67 3.17 8.86 0.99
N VAL A 68 4.28 9.54 0.66
CA VAL A 68 4.85 9.52 -0.70
C VAL A 68 5.28 8.10 -1.07
N HIS A 69 5.96 7.38 -0.18
CA HIS A 69 6.37 5.99 -0.44
C HIS A 69 5.18 5.07 -0.76
N VAL A 70 4.09 5.18 0.00
CA VAL A 70 2.84 4.44 -0.25
C VAL A 70 2.23 4.85 -1.59
N LEU A 71 2.13 6.15 -1.88
CA LEU A 71 1.57 6.66 -3.12
C LEU A 71 2.30 6.09 -4.35
N VAL A 72 3.64 6.09 -4.35
CA VAL A 72 4.46 5.56 -5.44
C VAL A 72 4.21 4.06 -5.63
N SER A 73 4.09 3.31 -4.54
CA SER A 73 3.79 1.88 -4.58
C SER A 73 2.39 1.60 -5.15
N GLN A 74 1.42 2.46 -4.85
CA GLN A 74 0.05 2.29 -5.34
C GLN A 74 -0.13 2.66 -6.82
N ILE A 75 0.60 3.64 -7.35
CA ILE A 75 0.51 3.99 -8.78
C ILE A 75 0.94 2.80 -9.65
N SER A 76 1.91 2.00 -9.20
CA SER A 76 2.33 0.78 -9.92
C SER A 76 1.19 -0.23 -10.04
N ASN A 77 0.37 -0.37 -8.99
CA ASN A 77 -0.82 -1.23 -9.00
C ASN A 77 -1.92 -0.66 -9.91
N VAL A 78 -2.11 0.67 -9.91
CA VAL A 78 -3.11 1.35 -10.76
C VAL A 78 -2.80 1.23 -12.25
N LEU A 79 -1.52 1.31 -12.62
CA LEU A 79 -1.08 1.20 -14.00
C LEU A 79 -0.92 -0.26 -14.47
N ASN A 80 -1.13 -1.24 -13.58
CA ASN A 80 -0.97 -2.67 -13.86
C ASN A 80 0.39 -3.02 -14.49
N VAL A 81 1.46 -2.42 -13.96
CA VAL A 81 2.82 -2.70 -14.42
C VAL A 81 3.51 -3.55 -13.34
N GLU A 82 3.89 -4.77 -13.69
CA GLU A 82 4.76 -5.60 -12.84
C GLU A 82 6.16 -5.00 -12.77
N VAL A 83 6.35 -4.00 -11.92
CA VAL A 83 7.69 -3.53 -11.59
C VAL A 83 8.25 -4.48 -10.54
N ARG A 84 9.14 -5.39 -10.96
CA ARG A 84 9.88 -6.25 -10.03
C ARG A 84 10.60 -5.36 -9.02
N ALA A 85 10.15 -5.41 -7.77
CA ALA A 85 10.71 -4.61 -6.70
C ALA A 85 12.17 -5.01 -6.48
N VAL A 86 13.09 -4.14 -6.88
CA VAL A 86 14.51 -4.30 -6.58
C VAL A 86 14.68 -3.84 -5.14
N ASN A 87 14.85 -4.79 -4.21
CA ASN A 87 15.04 -4.47 -2.80
C ASN A 87 16.42 -3.81 -2.62
N GLY A 88 16.46 -2.48 -2.47
CA GLY A 88 17.71 -1.74 -2.25
C GLY A 88 17.51 -0.24 -1.94
N PRO A 89 18.50 0.43 -1.31
CA PRO A 89 18.46 1.88 -1.09
C PRO A 89 18.46 2.61 -2.43
N GLY A 90 17.43 3.42 -2.69
CA GLY A 90 17.20 4.09 -3.99
C GLY A 90 16.05 3.52 -4.81
N PHE A 91 15.37 2.45 -4.33
CA PHE A 91 14.22 1.83 -4.99
C PHE A 91 13.15 2.81 -5.47
N ILE A 92 12.84 3.84 -4.66
CA ILE A 92 11.83 4.84 -4.99
C ILE A 92 12.16 5.58 -6.30
N PHE A 93 13.43 5.92 -6.52
CA PHE A 93 13.85 6.64 -7.73
C PHE A 93 13.80 5.74 -8.97
N ASP A 94 14.31 4.51 -8.86
CA ASP A 94 14.24 3.52 -9.93
C ASP A 94 12.79 3.17 -10.29
N LEU A 95 11.93 3.05 -9.28
CA LEU A 95 10.51 2.82 -9.45
C LEU A 95 9.86 4.01 -10.17
N PHE A 96 10.15 5.25 -9.76
CA PHE A 96 9.62 6.45 -10.41
C PHE A 96 10.01 6.56 -11.89
N VAL A 97 11.28 6.29 -12.23
CA VAL A 97 11.77 6.35 -13.61
C VAL A 97 11.13 5.25 -14.47
N LYS A 98 11.03 4.02 -13.93
CA LYS A 98 10.38 2.90 -14.63
C LYS A 98 8.88 3.15 -14.82
N LEU A 99 8.22 3.73 -13.82
CA LEU A 99 6.81 4.09 -13.89
C LEU A 99 6.56 5.15 -14.97
N GLY A 100 7.43 6.17 -15.03
CA GLY A 100 7.39 7.20 -16.07
C GLY A 100 7.59 6.65 -17.48
N ALA A 101 8.46 5.66 -17.64
CA ALA A 101 8.71 5.00 -18.93
C ALA A 101 7.58 4.04 -19.36
N SER A 102 6.84 3.46 -18.40
CA SER A 102 5.77 2.48 -18.66
C SER A 102 4.37 3.09 -18.78
N LEU A 103 4.20 4.38 -18.52
CA LEU A 103 2.95 5.13 -18.77
C LEU A 103 2.28 4.86 -20.14
N PRO A 104 3.00 4.80 -21.28
CA PRO A 104 2.37 4.55 -22.58
C PRO A 104 1.97 3.10 -22.85
N LEU A 105 2.34 2.14 -21.99
CA LEU A 105 2.01 0.71 -22.11
C LEU A 105 0.82 0.30 -21.22
N CYS A 106 0.16 1.27 -20.57
CA CYS A 106 -0.88 1.03 -19.59
C CYS A 106 -2.16 0.48 -20.22
N ASP A 107 -2.77 -0.50 -19.54
CA ASP A 107 -4.10 -1.00 -19.87
C ASP A 107 -5.17 0.08 -19.55
N PHE A 108 -5.87 0.54 -20.60
CA PHE A 108 -6.85 1.63 -20.50
C PHE A 108 -8.04 1.29 -19.58
N HIS A 109 -8.38 0.00 -19.48
CA HIS A 109 -9.52 -0.46 -18.71
C HIS A 109 -9.24 -0.41 -17.21
N THR A 110 -8.04 -0.85 -16.78
CA THR A 110 -7.61 -0.75 -15.37
C THR A 110 -7.48 0.70 -14.91
N LEU A 111 -6.93 1.57 -15.77
CA LEU A 111 -6.77 2.99 -15.49
C LEU A 111 -8.12 3.69 -15.31
N THR A 112 -9.08 3.44 -16.20
CA THR A 112 -10.43 4.02 -16.11
C THR A 112 -11.15 3.58 -14.83
N LEU A 113 -11.04 2.30 -14.46
CA LEU A 113 -11.62 1.77 -13.23
C LEU A 113 -11.01 2.41 -11.97
N SER A 114 -9.70 2.60 -11.95
CA SER A 114 -9.01 3.28 -10.84
C SER A 114 -9.47 4.74 -10.70
N ILE A 115 -9.57 5.48 -11.81
CA ILE A 115 -10.05 6.87 -11.79
C ILE A 115 -11.48 6.95 -11.26
N ILE A 116 -12.38 6.09 -11.75
CA ILE A 116 -13.78 6.05 -11.28
C ILE A 116 -13.84 5.73 -9.77
N SER A 117 -13.00 4.80 -9.30
CA SER A 117 -12.91 4.44 -7.88
C SER A 117 -12.42 5.62 -7.03
N ILE A 118 -11.36 6.31 -7.46
CA ILE A 118 -10.83 7.48 -6.75
C ILE A 118 -11.87 8.62 -6.70
N VAL A 119 -12.51 8.93 -7.82
CA VAL A 119 -13.51 10.00 -7.90
C VAL A 119 -14.72 9.67 -7.03
N SER A 120 -15.22 8.43 -7.08
CA SER A 120 -16.35 8.02 -6.25
C SER A 120 -16.01 8.04 -4.74
N LEU A 121 -14.79 7.65 -4.35
CA LEU A 121 -14.32 7.78 -2.97
C LEU A 121 -14.27 9.25 -2.51
N LEU A 122 -13.79 10.15 -3.37
CA LEU A 122 -13.77 11.59 -3.07
C LEU A 122 -15.19 12.15 -2.91
N ILE A 123 -16.12 11.77 -3.77
CA ILE A 123 -17.53 12.19 -3.67
C ILE A 123 -18.16 11.66 -2.38
N CYS A 124 -17.93 10.39 -2.03
CA CYS A 124 -18.42 9.84 -0.76
C CYS A 124 -17.84 10.59 0.44
N LYS A 125 -16.54 10.87 0.43
CA LYS A 125 -15.87 11.58 1.52
C LYS A 125 -16.33 13.04 1.65
N GLU A 126 -16.53 13.74 0.54
CA GLU A 126 -16.81 15.18 0.56
C GLU A 126 -18.30 15.50 0.57
N MET A 127 -19.16 14.68 -0.05
CA MET A 127 -20.61 14.95 -0.11
C MET A 127 -21.41 14.11 0.89
N VAL A 128 -21.14 12.80 0.97
CA VAL A 128 -21.93 11.89 1.82
C VAL A 128 -21.59 12.11 3.30
N ASN A 129 -20.32 12.35 3.62
CA ASN A 129 -19.90 12.61 5.01
C ASN A 129 -20.57 13.83 5.66
N PRO A 130 -20.59 15.04 5.05
CA PRO A 130 -21.33 16.16 5.62
C PRO A 130 -22.84 15.99 5.52
N ALA A 131 -23.37 15.37 4.45
CA ALA A 131 -24.81 15.15 4.31
C ALA A 131 -25.38 14.25 5.42
N ILE A 132 -24.66 13.19 5.78
CA ILE A 132 -25.05 12.29 6.89
C ILE A 132 -24.85 12.98 8.24
N ARG A 133 -23.75 13.72 8.41
CA ARG A 133 -23.52 14.52 9.63
C ARG A 133 -24.64 15.54 9.86
N ASN A 134 -25.15 16.15 8.80
CA ASN A 134 -26.25 17.12 8.88
C ASN A 134 -27.62 16.48 9.12
N LYS A 135 -27.88 15.26 8.59
CA LYS A 135 -29.17 14.57 8.79
C LYS A 135 -29.28 13.81 10.12
N THR A 136 -28.20 13.20 10.59
CA THR A 136 -28.27 12.24 11.71
C THR A 136 -27.70 12.79 13.02
N GLY A 137 -27.05 13.96 13.01
CA GLY A 137 -26.54 14.65 14.21
C GLY A 137 -25.44 13.89 14.98
N ARG A 138 -25.16 12.63 14.63
CA ARG A 138 -24.11 11.79 15.21
C ARG A 138 -22.91 11.74 14.27
N LYS A 139 -21.71 11.91 14.86
CA LYS A 139 -20.42 11.60 14.22
C LYS A 139 -20.23 10.08 14.23
N ILE A 140 -20.98 9.34 13.41
CA ILE A 140 -20.69 7.93 13.18
C ILE A 140 -19.65 7.86 12.05
N PRO A 141 -18.45 7.32 12.28
CA PRO A 141 -17.50 7.06 11.21
C PRO A 141 -18.07 5.94 10.34
N ILE A 142 -18.58 6.29 9.16
CA ILE A 142 -19.08 5.30 8.22
C ILE A 142 -17.89 4.74 7.43
N PRO A 143 -17.74 3.41 7.32
CA PRO A 143 -16.66 2.79 6.55
C PRO A 143 -16.96 2.89 5.04
N TYR A 144 -16.76 4.09 4.47
CA TYR A 144 -17.05 4.38 3.06
C TYR A 144 -16.25 3.50 2.09
N ASP A 145 -14.99 3.19 2.41
CA ASP A 145 -14.15 2.30 1.61
C ASP A 145 -14.81 0.93 1.41
N LEU A 146 -15.41 0.39 2.48
CA LEU A 146 -16.05 -0.93 2.45
C LEU A 146 -17.36 -0.92 1.66
N LEU A 147 -18.15 0.16 1.77
CA LEU A 147 -19.39 0.32 1.00
C LEU A 147 -19.10 0.47 -0.50
N LEU A 148 -18.07 1.25 -0.84
CA LEU A 148 -17.70 1.52 -2.22
C LEU A 148 -17.14 0.26 -2.91
N VAL A 149 -16.30 -0.51 -2.21
CA VAL A 149 -15.81 -1.81 -2.71
C VAL A 149 -16.99 -2.76 -2.96
N ASN A 150 -17.93 -2.88 -2.02
CA ASN A 150 -19.11 -3.74 -2.21
C ASN A 150 -19.99 -3.27 -3.38
N PHE A 151 -20.24 -1.96 -3.51
CA PHE A 151 -21.05 -1.42 -4.60
C PHE A 151 -20.39 -1.65 -5.97
N LEU A 152 -19.08 -1.37 -6.09
CA LEU A 152 -18.33 -1.62 -7.33
C LEU A 152 -18.33 -3.10 -7.70
N ILE A 153 -18.09 -4.00 -6.74
CA ILE A 153 -18.12 -5.45 -6.99
C ILE A 153 -19.51 -5.89 -7.49
N VAL A 154 -20.58 -5.41 -6.87
CA VAL A 154 -21.96 -5.74 -7.27
C VAL A 154 -22.26 -5.26 -8.69
N VAL A 155 -21.89 -4.02 -9.01
CA VAL A 155 -22.11 -3.45 -10.35
C VAL A 155 -21.29 -4.20 -11.41
N TYR A 156 -20.03 -4.50 -11.12
CA TYR A 156 -19.14 -5.21 -12.05
C TYR A 156 -19.60 -6.65 -12.30
N CYS A 157 -20.05 -7.33 -11.24
CA CYS A 157 -20.63 -8.66 -11.31
C CYS A 157 -21.94 -8.66 -12.14
N SER A 158 -22.84 -7.70 -11.89
CA SER A 158 -24.08 -7.56 -12.67
C SER A 158 -23.83 -7.31 -14.16
N ILE A 159 -22.84 -6.49 -14.52
CA ILE A 159 -22.49 -6.23 -15.92
C ILE A 159 -21.94 -7.50 -16.58
N THR A 160 -21.07 -8.23 -15.89
CA THR A 160 -20.46 -9.46 -16.42
C THR A 160 -21.50 -10.59 -16.59
N VAL A 161 -22.40 -10.75 -15.62
CA VAL A 161 -23.48 -11.77 -15.66
C VAL A 161 -24.52 -11.45 -16.73
N PHE A 162 -24.80 -10.17 -17.02
CA PHE A 162 -25.74 -9.78 -18.08
C PHE A 162 -25.15 -9.94 -19.49
N MET A 163 -23.82 -9.97 -19.61
CA MET A 163 -23.10 -10.11 -20.89
C MET A 163 -22.86 -11.57 -21.32
N PHE A 164 -23.30 -12.55 -20.52
CA PHE A 164 -23.12 -14.00 -20.75
C PHE A 164 -24.48 -14.70 -20.78
#